data_AF-A0A349JDE1-F1
#
_entry.id   AF-A0A349JDE1-F1
#
_cell.length_a   1.000
_cell.length_b   1.000
_cell.length_c   1.000
_cell.angle_alpha   90.00
_cell.angle_beta   90.00
_cell.angle_gamma   90.00
#
_symmetry.space_group_name_H-M   'P 1'
#
loop_
_entity.id
_entity.type
_entity.pdbx_description
1 polymer ?
#
loop_
_entity_poly.entity_id
_entity_poly.type
_entity_poly.pdbx_seq_one_letter_code
_entity_poly.pdbx_strand_id
1 'polypeptide(L)' 'MKTNIRRSALKARRRHGFRRRMRTRGGRAVLSRHRALSSGKAKKKS' A
#
# COMPACT_ATOMS: atom_id res chain seq x y z
N MET A 1 22.95 -4.21 16.99
CA MET A 1 21.85 -3.26 17.34
C MET A 1 20.51 -3.97 17.22
N LYS A 2 19.66 -3.92 18.25
CA LYS A 2 18.29 -4.44 18.16
C LYS A 2 17.47 -3.49 17.29
N THR A 3 16.97 -3.96 16.14
CA THR A 3 16.11 -3.12 15.30
C THR A 3 14.78 -2.90 16.02
N ASN A 4 14.32 -1.65 16.14
CA ASN A 4 13.08 -1.28 16.85
C ASN A 4 11.79 -1.76 16.13
N ILE A 5 11.90 -2.73 15.23
CA ILE A 5 10.81 -3.21 14.40
C ILE A 5 10.08 -4.33 15.16
N ARG A 6 9.23 -3.94 16.12
CA ARG A 6 8.27 -4.88 16.74
C ARG A 6 7.21 -5.25 15.70
N ARG A 7 7.34 -6.44 15.08
CA ARG A 7 6.39 -6.94 14.06
C ARG A 7 5.11 -7.44 14.75
N SER A 8 3.99 -6.77 14.49
CA SER A 8 2.66 -7.21 14.92
C SER A 8 1.74 -7.30 13.72
N ALA A 9 1.27 -8.50 13.40
CA ALA A 9 0.37 -8.76 12.27
C ALA A 9 -0.96 -8.00 12.39
N LEU A 10 -1.48 -7.83 13.61
CA LEU A 10 -2.68 -7.05 13.87
C LEU A 10 -2.48 -5.57 13.55
N LYS A 11 -1.39 -4.96 14.06
CA LYS A 11 -1.07 -3.55 13.79
C LYS A 11 -0.77 -3.31 12.31
N ALA A 12 -0.16 -4.27 11.62
CA ALA A 12 0.08 -4.18 10.19
C ALA A 12 -1.23 -4.16 9.39
N ARG A 13 -2.17 -5.09 9.66
CA ARG A 13 -3.49 -5.12 9.00
C ARG A 13 -4.30 -3.86 9.26
N ARG A 14 -4.33 -3.36 10.50
CA ARG A 14 -5.07 -2.14 10.86
C ARG A 14 -4.49 -0.88 10.21
N ARG A 15 -3.16 -0.80 10.04
CA ARG A 15 -2.49 0.36 9.43
C ARG A 15 -2.50 0.34 7.90
N HIS A 16 -2.23 -0.81 7.29
CA HIS A 16 -1.92 -0.90 5.87
C HIS A 16 -2.85 -1.83 5.07
N GLY A 17 -3.78 -2.52 5.72
CA GLY A 17 -4.66 -3.48 5.06
C GLY A 17 -5.58 -2.88 4.01
N PHE A 18 -6.03 -3.72 3.07
CA PHE A 18 -6.85 -3.31 1.94
C PHE A 18 -8.12 -2.55 2.35
N ARG A 19 -8.87 -3.07 3.33
CA ARG A 19 -10.09 -2.41 3.85
C ARG A 19 -9.79 -1.02 4.41
N ARG A 20 -8.64 -0.83 5.08
CA ARG A 20 -8.20 0.48 5.59
C ARG A 20 -7.92 1.46 4.45
N ARG A 21 -7.27 0.99 3.38
CA ARG A 21 -6.99 1.80 2.17
C ARG A 21 -8.26 2.20 1.43
N MET A 22 -9.28 1.33 1.40
CA MET A 22 -10.55 1.64 0.73
C MET A 22 -11.39 2.73 1.45
N ARG A 23 -11.19 2.93 2.76
CA ARG A 23 -11.96 3.89 3.56
C ARG A 23 -11.74 5.35 3.16
N THR A 24 -10.55 5.72 2.68
CA THR A 24 -10.19 7.11 2.39
C THR A 24 -9.88 7.34 0.91
N ARG A 25 -10.11 8.56 0.42
CA ARG A 25 -9.78 8.94 -0.97
C ARG A 25 -8.29 8.73 -1.27
N GLY A 26 -7.40 9.15 -0.36
CA GLY A 26 -5.96 8.96 -0.50
C GLY A 26 -5.54 7.48 -0.51
N GLY A 27 -6.19 6.63 0.29
CA GLY A 27 -5.90 5.20 0.29
C GLY A 27 -6.31 4.52 -1.02
N ARG A 28 -7.45 4.92 -1.61
CA ARG A 28 -7.87 4.47 -2.95
C ARG A 28 -6.90 4.91 -4.04
N ALA A 29 -6.38 6.14 -3.97
CA ALA A 29 -5.37 6.63 -4.91
C ALA A 29 -4.07 5.82 -4.87
N VAL A 30 -3.61 5.42 -3.67
CA VAL A 30 -2.45 4.54 -3.51
C VAL A 30 -2.66 3.19 -4.20
N LEU A 31 -3.84 2.57 -4.02
CA LEU A 31 -4.16 1.30 -4.69
C LEU A 31 -4.25 1.45 -6.20
N SER A 32 -4.86 2.52 -6.69
CA SER A 32 -4.92 2.84 -8.12
C SER A 32 -3.53 2.95 -8.75
N ARG A 33 -2.62 3.69 -8.10
CA ARG A 33 -1.21 3.79 -8.52
C ARG A 33 -0.51 2.43 -8.54
N HIS A 34 -0.66 1.62 -7.48
CA HIS A 34 -0.08 0.27 -7.47
C HIS A 34 -0.59 -0.58 -8.62
N ARG A 35 -1.91 -0.57 -8.89
CA ARG A 35 -2.50 -1.30 -10.03
C ARG A 35 -1.96 -0.80 -11.37
N ALA A 36 -1.81 0.50 -11.54
CA ALA A 36 -1.25 1.09 -12.77
C ALA A 36 0.21 0.63 -13.00
N LEU A 37 1.04 0.68 -11.95
CA LEU A 37 2.42 0.19 -11.99
C LEU A 37 2.50 -1.32 -12.29
N SER A 38 1.68 -2.12 -11.59
CA SER A 38 1.63 -3.58 -11.79
C SER A 38 1.11 -3.98 -13.17
N SER A 39 0.22 -3.19 -13.77
CA SER A 39 -0.35 -3.48 -15.09
C SER A 39 0.62 -3.25 -16.26
N GLY A 40 1.87 -2.84 -16.01
CA GLY A 40 2.88 -2.56 -17.05
C GLY A 40 2.59 -1.33 -17.91
N LYS A 41 1.35 -0.80 -17.89
CA LYS A 41 0.93 0.40 -18.63
C LYS A 41 1.69 1.67 -18.24
N ALA A 42 2.26 1.71 -17.03
CA ALA A 42 3.10 2.81 -16.57
C ALA A 42 4.52 2.84 -17.18
N LYS A 43 4.99 1.76 -17.83
CA LYS A 43 6.30 1.73 -18.50
C LYS A 43 6.34 2.47 -19.84
N LYS A 44 5.23 3.03 -20.32
CA LYS A 44 5.17 3.71 -21.63
C LYS A 44 5.29 5.23 -21.51
N LYS A 45 6.40 5.71 -20.92
CA LYS A 45 6.96 7.06 -21.12
C LYS A 45 8.45 7.05 -20.73
N SER A 46 9.28 6.60 -21.65
CA SER A 46 10.68 6.99 -21.84
C SER A 46 11.05 6.64 -23.27
#